data_AF-A0A812IQQ2-F1
#
_entry.id   AF-A0A812IQQ2-F1
#
_cell.length_a   1.000
_cell.length_b   1.000
_cell.length_c   1.000
_cell.angle_alpha   90.00
_cell.angle_beta   90.00
_cell.angle_gamma   90.00
#
_symmetry.space_group_name_H-M   'P 1'
#
loop_
_entity.id
_entity.type
_entity.pdbx_description
1 polymer ?
#
loop_
_entity_poly.entity_id
_entity_poly.type
_entity_poly.pdbx_seq_one_letter_code
_entity_poly.pdbx_strand_id
1 'polypeptide(L)'
;YTTGNASPSRPRLPSLCLVERVTRRGACGVPALAAFSCGVQLLRFRRRVASTCQRRAQPTLDSLLTFWFGTEVLSAREQLNDAAYLRGRTKMWYLSGAKHDETARSYLPLLEQEHKLWPQREALKPTEVSESENLANLARVVLFDQIPRNAFRGTAKAFDYDGQALEVSDQLLQTGFADSCSAAE
;
A
#
# COMPACT_ATOMS: atom_id res chain seq x y z
N TYR A 1 12.02 21.01 55.52
CA TYR A 1 13.35 21.26 54.92
C TYR A 1 13.87 19.90 54.50
N THR A 2 13.98 19.50 53.23
CA THR A 2 14.40 20.20 52.01
C THR A 2 13.72 19.56 50.79
N THR A 3 13.46 20.40 49.80
CA THR A 3 12.92 20.12 48.46
C THR A 3 13.97 19.53 47.53
N GLY A 4 13.58 18.59 46.65
CA GLY A 4 14.43 18.07 45.58
C GLY A 4 13.64 17.74 44.32
N ASN A 5 13.33 18.77 43.53
CA ASN A 5 12.79 18.65 42.17
C ASN A 5 13.91 18.23 41.21
N ALA A 6 13.70 17.13 40.47
CA ALA A 6 14.53 16.76 39.32
C ALA A 6 13.66 16.64 38.07
N SER A 7 13.79 17.62 37.17
CA SER A 7 13.21 17.61 35.83
C SER A 7 14.00 16.67 34.90
N PRO A 8 13.34 15.86 34.05
CA PRO A 8 14.02 15.16 32.96
C PRO A 8 14.14 16.04 31.71
N SER A 9 15.39 16.19 31.27
CA SER A 9 15.85 16.86 30.05
C SER A 9 15.40 16.15 28.77
N ARG A 10 14.89 16.94 27.80
CA ARG A 10 14.48 16.50 26.46
C ARG A 10 15.70 16.16 25.57
N PRO A 11 15.65 15.10 24.73
CA PRO A 11 16.65 14.86 23.70
C PRO A 11 16.45 15.74 22.44
N ARG A 12 17.58 16.14 21.85
CA ARG A 12 17.71 16.98 20.65
C ARG A 12 17.58 16.14 19.38
N LEU A 13 16.81 16.63 18.41
CA LEU A 13 16.72 16.08 17.05
C LEU A 13 17.96 16.48 16.21
N PRO A 14 18.50 15.59 15.35
CA PRO A 14 19.56 15.95 14.42
C PRO A 14 19.04 16.64 13.15
N SER A 15 19.79 17.66 12.76
CA SER A 15 19.59 18.57 11.64
C SER A 15 19.79 17.87 10.28
N LEU A 16 18.88 18.13 9.34
CA LEU A 16 18.95 17.71 7.94
C LEU A 16 20.11 18.40 7.21
N CYS A 17 21.02 17.63 6.62
CA CYS A 17 22.02 18.10 5.67
C CYS A 17 21.39 18.25 4.28
N LEU A 18 21.29 19.50 3.82
CA LEU A 18 20.93 19.90 2.46
C LEU A 18 22.16 19.72 1.55
N VAL A 19 22.07 18.90 0.51
CA VAL A 19 23.09 18.80 -0.55
C VAL A 19 22.56 19.53 -1.78
N GLU A 20 22.97 20.79 -1.96
CA GLU A 20 22.80 21.53 -3.21
C GLU A 20 23.94 21.17 -4.18
N ARG A 21 23.59 20.68 -5.37
CA ARG A 21 24.52 20.51 -6.48
C ARG A 21 24.57 21.78 -7.33
N VAL A 22 25.78 22.32 -7.42
CA VAL A 22 26.21 23.36 -8.35
C VAL A 22 26.27 22.81 -9.77
N THR A 23 25.60 23.46 -10.72
CA THR A 23 25.91 23.35 -12.16
C THR A 23 26.36 24.70 -12.69
N ARG A 24 27.57 24.75 -13.24
CA ARG A 24 28.14 25.92 -13.94
C ARG A 24 28.55 25.51 -15.34
N ARG A 25 28.15 26.35 -16.32
CA ARG A 25 28.85 26.79 -17.56
C ARG A 25 29.26 25.67 -18.53
N GLY A 26 29.25 25.77 -19.84
CA GLY A 26 29.18 26.75 -20.94
C GLY A 26 29.40 25.86 -22.19
N ALA A 27 29.47 26.25 -23.45
CA ALA A 27 29.64 27.51 -24.13
C ALA A 27 29.39 27.20 -25.64
N CYS A 28 29.37 28.28 -26.41
CA CYS A 28 29.17 28.42 -27.85
C CYS A 28 30.05 27.54 -28.76
N GLY A 29 29.57 27.30 -29.99
CA GLY A 29 30.42 26.84 -31.10
C GLY A 29 29.62 26.53 -32.38
N VAL A 30 29.57 27.49 -33.30
CA VAL A 30 29.31 27.31 -34.75
C VAL A 30 30.58 27.85 -35.44
N PRO A 31 31.02 27.35 -36.62
CA PRO A 31 30.39 27.73 -37.90
C PRO A 31 30.43 26.67 -39.04
N ALA A 32 29.61 26.92 -40.09
CA ALA A 32 29.83 26.76 -41.55
C ALA A 32 30.35 25.42 -42.13
N LEU A 33 30.00 24.91 -43.33
CA LEU A 33 29.24 25.30 -44.53
C LEU A 33 29.19 24.02 -45.40
N ALA A 34 28.07 23.69 -46.05
CA ALA A 34 28.05 23.01 -47.37
C ALA A 34 26.61 22.86 -47.88
N ALA A 35 26.46 23.07 -49.19
CA ALA A 35 25.23 23.16 -49.96
C ALA A 35 24.53 21.81 -50.20
N PHE A 36 23.21 21.83 -50.44
CA PHE A 36 22.58 21.48 -51.73
C PHE A 36 21.04 21.49 -51.62
N SER A 37 20.44 22.18 -52.59
CA SER A 37 19.18 21.96 -53.31
C SER A 37 17.97 21.23 -52.69
N CYS A 38 16.83 21.89 -52.90
CA CYS A 38 15.56 21.36 -53.41
C CYS A 38 14.65 20.56 -52.47
N GLY A 39 13.38 20.99 -52.43
CA GLY A 39 12.26 20.09 -52.19
C GLY A 39 11.56 20.23 -50.84
N VAL A 40 10.42 20.92 -50.86
CA VAL A 40 9.22 20.64 -50.05
C VAL A 40 9.42 20.62 -48.52
N GLN A 41 9.06 21.73 -47.89
CA GLN A 41 8.87 21.86 -46.45
C GLN A 41 7.71 20.96 -45.96
N LEU A 42 8.03 19.69 -45.69
CA LEU A 42 7.24 18.85 -44.81
C LEU A 42 7.40 19.37 -43.38
N LEU A 43 6.39 20.10 -42.91
CA LEU A 43 6.19 20.43 -41.51
C LEU A 43 6.20 19.15 -40.69
N ARG A 44 7.38 18.80 -40.16
CA ARG A 44 7.57 17.74 -39.18
C ARG A 44 6.83 18.16 -37.92
N PHE A 45 5.58 17.70 -37.80
CA PHE A 45 4.83 17.65 -36.56
C PHE A 45 5.63 16.83 -35.55
N ARG A 46 6.54 17.49 -34.81
CA ARG A 46 7.05 16.96 -33.55
C ARG A 46 5.87 16.94 -32.58
N ARG A 47 5.05 15.90 -32.64
CA ARG A 47 4.22 15.50 -31.52
C ARG A 47 5.17 15.27 -30.35
N ARG A 48 5.26 16.26 -29.45
CA ARG A 48 5.59 15.98 -28.05
C ARG A 48 4.52 14.98 -27.62
N VAL A 49 4.89 13.70 -27.60
CA VAL A 49 4.21 12.76 -26.71
C VAL A 49 4.55 13.30 -25.34
N ALA A 50 3.65 14.13 -24.79
CA ALA A 50 3.67 14.48 -23.40
C ALA A 50 3.44 13.15 -22.68
N SER A 51 4.53 12.50 -22.30
CA SER A 51 4.50 11.33 -21.43
C SER A 51 3.79 11.77 -20.17
N THR A 52 2.49 11.52 -20.11
CA THR A 52 1.71 11.66 -18.90
C THR A 52 2.23 10.56 -17.99
N CYS A 53 3.27 10.88 -17.20
CA CYS A 53 3.67 10.04 -16.08
C CYS A 53 2.49 10.07 -15.09
N GLN A 54 1.51 9.19 -15.32
CA GLN A 54 0.57 8.81 -14.29
C GLN A 54 1.40 8.15 -13.20
N ARG A 55 1.79 8.95 -12.21
CA ARG A 55 2.33 8.48 -10.95
C ARG A 55 1.20 7.66 -10.33
N ARG A 56 1.19 6.35 -10.57
CA ARG A 56 0.20 5.43 -10.00
C ARG A 56 0.15 5.69 -8.50
N ALA A 57 -1.05 5.92 -7.96
CA ALA A 57 -1.25 6.05 -6.54
C ALA A 57 -0.71 4.76 -5.87
N GLN A 58 0.02 4.92 -4.77
CA GLN A 58 0.53 3.78 -4.01
C GLN A 58 -0.65 3.07 -3.35
N PRO A 59 -0.69 1.72 -3.33
CA PRO A 59 -1.73 0.98 -2.65
C PRO A 59 -1.74 1.30 -1.15
N THR A 60 -2.93 1.39 -0.58
CA THR A 60 -3.18 1.59 0.87
C THR A 60 -4.00 0.43 1.44
N LEU A 61 -4.05 0.32 2.78
CA LEU A 61 -4.88 -0.68 3.47
C LEU A 61 -6.38 -0.53 3.10
N ASP A 62 -6.89 0.69 3.00
CA ASP A 62 -8.27 0.94 2.58
C ASP A 62 -8.54 0.50 1.14
N SER A 63 -7.59 0.75 0.23
CA SER A 63 -7.71 0.30 -1.16
C SER A 63 -7.69 -1.23 -1.25
N LEU A 64 -6.93 -1.89 -0.37
CA LEU A 64 -6.88 -3.35 -0.28
C LEU A 64 -8.22 -3.91 0.22
N LEU A 65 -8.80 -3.34 1.28
CA LEU A 65 -10.12 -3.72 1.75
C LEU A 65 -11.20 -3.49 0.68
N THR A 66 -11.13 -2.36 -0.02
CA THR A 66 -12.06 -2.04 -1.11
C THR A 66 -11.93 -3.04 -2.27
N PHE A 67 -10.70 -3.45 -2.60
CA PHE A 67 -10.49 -4.50 -3.59
C PHE A 67 -11.08 -5.83 -3.12
N TRP A 68 -10.78 -6.23 -1.88
CA TRP A 68 -11.11 -7.56 -1.38
C TRP A 68 -12.60 -7.75 -1.06
N PHE A 69 -13.17 -6.81 -0.32
CA PHE A 69 -14.55 -6.85 0.17
C PHE A 69 -15.47 -5.90 -0.62
N GLY A 70 -14.94 -4.84 -1.23
CA GLY A 70 -15.76 -3.79 -1.85
C GLY A 70 -15.83 -2.54 -1.00
N THR A 71 -16.47 -1.50 -1.52
CA THR A 71 -16.62 -0.23 -0.81
C THR A 71 -17.50 -0.37 0.43
N GLU A 72 -18.37 -1.37 0.45
CA GLU A 72 -19.33 -1.68 1.50
C GLU A 72 -18.64 -1.94 2.85
N VAL A 73 -17.42 -2.46 2.86
CA VAL A 73 -16.67 -2.69 4.11
C VAL A 73 -16.35 -1.39 4.87
N LEU A 74 -16.28 -0.27 4.16
CA LEU A 74 -15.97 1.04 4.75
C LEU A 74 -17.23 1.86 5.04
N SER A 75 -18.36 1.59 4.37
CA SER A 75 -19.54 2.45 4.42
C SER A 75 -20.86 1.77 4.80
N ALA A 76 -20.94 0.44 4.68
CA ALA A 76 -22.19 -0.32 4.80
C ALA A 76 -21.91 -1.81 5.13
N ARG A 77 -21.23 -2.06 6.26
CA ARG A 77 -20.77 -3.41 6.66
C ARG A 77 -21.92 -4.42 6.79
N GLU A 78 -23.12 -3.96 7.13
CA GLU A 78 -24.32 -4.79 7.23
C GLU A 78 -24.69 -5.48 5.90
N GLN A 79 -24.32 -4.87 4.76
CA GLN A 79 -24.59 -5.43 3.44
C GLN A 79 -23.67 -6.59 3.09
N LEU A 80 -22.57 -6.78 3.84
CA LEU A 80 -21.63 -7.89 3.61
C LEU A 80 -22.24 -9.27 3.92
N ASN A 81 -23.36 -9.30 4.67
CA ASN A 81 -24.09 -10.52 4.98
C ASN A 81 -25.14 -10.88 3.92
N ASP A 82 -25.33 -10.05 2.89
CA ASP A 82 -26.28 -10.35 1.82
C ASP A 82 -25.81 -11.56 0.99
N ALA A 83 -26.73 -12.50 0.74
CA ALA A 83 -26.40 -13.73 0.03
C ALA A 83 -25.97 -13.47 -1.43
N ALA A 84 -26.47 -12.41 -2.08
CA ALA A 84 -26.04 -12.06 -3.44
C ALA A 84 -24.63 -11.46 -3.43
N TYR A 85 -24.32 -10.60 -2.45
CA TYR A 85 -22.97 -10.11 -2.21
C TYR A 85 -21.98 -11.28 -2.02
N LEU A 86 -22.29 -12.21 -1.09
CA LEU A 86 -21.43 -13.35 -0.78
C LEU A 86 -21.21 -14.25 -2.00
N ARG A 87 -22.26 -14.54 -2.79
CA ARG A 87 -22.13 -15.32 -4.04
C ARG A 87 -21.18 -14.66 -5.04
N GLY A 88 -21.24 -13.34 -5.18
CA GLY A 88 -20.34 -12.58 -6.06
C GLY A 88 -18.88 -12.66 -5.62
N ARG A 89 -18.63 -12.48 -4.32
CA ARG A 89 -17.28 -12.44 -3.74
C ARG A 89 -16.64 -13.82 -3.56
N THR A 90 -17.41 -14.84 -3.20
CA THR A 90 -16.93 -16.22 -3.03
C THR A 90 -16.18 -16.73 -4.26
N LYS A 91 -16.64 -16.38 -5.47
CA LYS A 91 -15.94 -16.74 -6.71
C LYS A 91 -14.55 -16.09 -6.80
N MET A 92 -14.42 -14.83 -6.39
CA MET A 92 -13.11 -14.16 -6.35
C MET A 92 -12.19 -14.78 -5.29
N TRP A 93 -12.71 -15.04 -4.08
CA TRP A 93 -11.91 -15.56 -2.96
C TRP A 93 -11.42 -16.99 -3.19
N TYR A 94 -12.28 -17.88 -3.70
CA TYR A 94 -11.96 -19.32 -3.78
C TYR A 94 -11.65 -19.83 -5.19
N LEU A 95 -12.20 -19.20 -6.23
CA LEU A 95 -12.06 -19.65 -7.62
C LEU A 95 -11.12 -18.73 -8.41
N SER A 96 -10.18 -18.09 -7.71
CA SER A 96 -9.26 -17.06 -8.21
C SER A 96 -8.71 -17.38 -9.62
N GLY A 97 -8.78 -16.40 -10.52
CA GLY A 97 -8.22 -16.45 -11.86
C GLY A 97 -7.05 -15.48 -12.05
N ALA A 98 -6.35 -15.58 -13.18
CA ALA A 98 -5.13 -14.81 -13.48
C ALA A 98 -5.24 -13.29 -13.23
N LYS A 99 -6.42 -12.70 -13.48
CA LYS A 99 -6.68 -11.27 -13.24
C LYS A 99 -6.62 -10.87 -11.75
N HIS A 100 -7.10 -11.73 -10.86
CA HIS A 100 -7.04 -11.47 -9.41
C HIS A 100 -5.64 -11.64 -8.88
N ASP A 101 -4.89 -12.64 -9.36
CA ASP A 101 -3.48 -12.83 -9.01
C ASP A 101 -2.63 -11.63 -9.50
N GLU A 102 -2.88 -11.10 -10.71
CA GLU A 102 -2.22 -9.86 -11.18
C GLU A 102 -2.55 -8.65 -10.31
N THR A 103 -3.82 -8.50 -9.91
CA THR A 103 -4.22 -7.41 -9.02
C THR A 103 -3.59 -7.56 -7.64
N ALA A 104 -3.52 -8.78 -7.08
CA ALA A 104 -2.84 -9.06 -5.83
C ALA A 104 -1.35 -8.67 -5.89
N ARG A 105 -0.67 -8.93 -7.02
CA ARG A 105 0.74 -8.51 -7.21
C ARG A 105 0.94 -7.00 -7.14
N SER A 106 -0.08 -6.20 -7.46
CA SER A 106 0.01 -4.74 -7.33
C SER A 106 0.13 -4.26 -5.87
N TYR A 107 -0.24 -5.10 -4.90
CA TYR A 107 -0.13 -4.83 -3.46
C TYR A 107 1.20 -5.26 -2.84
N LEU A 108 2.11 -5.90 -3.59
CA LEU A 108 3.42 -6.32 -3.07
C LEU A 108 4.25 -5.17 -2.45
N PRO A 109 4.26 -3.95 -3.00
CA PRO A 109 4.95 -2.84 -2.35
C PRO A 109 4.39 -2.50 -0.95
N LEU A 110 3.07 -2.61 -0.77
CA LEU A 110 2.43 -2.40 0.53
C LEU A 110 2.77 -3.54 1.50
N LEU A 111 2.79 -4.78 1.02
CA LEU A 111 3.21 -5.95 1.79
C LEU A 111 4.63 -5.78 2.34
N GLU A 112 5.58 -5.43 1.48
CA GLU A 112 6.98 -5.19 1.87
C GLU A 112 7.10 -4.03 2.88
N GLN A 113 6.34 -2.97 2.69
CA GLN A 113 6.32 -1.83 3.60
C GLN A 113 5.79 -2.21 4.99
N GLU A 114 4.60 -2.83 5.07
CA GLU A 114 4.01 -3.24 6.35
C GLU A 114 4.86 -4.30 7.05
N HIS A 115 5.46 -5.23 6.31
CA HIS A 115 6.42 -6.20 6.85
C HIS A 115 7.62 -5.52 7.50
N LYS A 116 8.23 -4.55 6.82
CA LYS A 116 9.40 -3.81 7.34
C LYS A 116 9.08 -3.01 8.60
N LEU A 117 7.87 -2.46 8.69
CA LEU A 117 7.41 -1.68 9.84
C LEU A 117 6.91 -2.56 11.00
N TRP A 118 6.66 -3.85 10.75
CA TRP A 118 6.07 -4.78 11.73
C TRP A 118 6.79 -4.80 13.08
N PRO A 119 8.14 -4.92 13.15
CA PRO A 119 8.84 -4.97 14.44
C PRO A 119 8.72 -3.69 15.27
N GLN A 120 8.25 -2.59 14.67
CA GLN A 120 8.08 -1.29 15.32
C GLN A 120 6.63 -1.07 15.78
N ARG A 121 5.70 -1.99 15.48
CA ARG A 121 4.32 -1.89 15.96
C ARG A 121 4.28 -2.28 17.43
N GLU A 122 3.76 -1.38 18.25
CA GLU A 122 3.34 -1.72 19.60
C GLU A 122 1.92 -2.27 19.55
N ALA A 123 1.71 -3.43 20.18
CA ALA A 123 0.36 -3.95 20.37
C ALA A 123 -0.42 -2.98 21.27
N LEU A 124 -1.49 -2.41 20.72
CA LEU A 124 -2.45 -1.63 21.51
C LEU A 124 -3.21 -2.56 22.44
N LYS A 125 -3.56 -2.06 23.63
CA LYS A 125 -4.45 -2.81 24.51
C LYS A 125 -5.83 -2.93 23.84
N PRO A 126 -6.53 -4.08 23.97
CA PRO A 126 -7.83 -4.27 23.32
C PRO A 126 -8.84 -3.15 23.57
N THR A 127 -8.85 -2.57 24.78
CA THR A 127 -9.73 -1.47 25.18
C THR A 127 -9.43 -0.13 24.52
N GLU A 128 -8.28 0.01 23.86
CA GLU A 128 -7.78 1.24 23.24
C GLU A 128 -7.83 1.18 21.70
N VAL A 129 -8.20 0.03 21.13
CA VAL A 129 -8.25 -0.16 19.68
C VAL A 129 -9.52 0.48 19.11
N SER A 130 -9.33 1.49 18.26
CA SER A 130 -10.44 2.11 17.53
C SER A 130 -10.96 1.21 16.40
N GLU A 131 -12.20 1.45 15.97
CA GLU A 131 -12.80 0.79 14.79
C GLU A 131 -11.92 0.89 13.54
N SER A 132 -11.35 2.08 13.30
CA SER A 132 -10.44 2.31 12.15
C SER A 132 -9.17 1.45 12.24
N GLU A 133 -8.66 1.21 13.45
CA GLU A 133 -7.49 0.36 13.64
C GLU A 133 -7.86 -1.11 13.49
N ASN A 134 -9.04 -1.54 13.94
CA ASN A 134 -9.55 -2.87 13.66
C ASN A 134 -9.71 -3.13 12.15
N LEU A 135 -10.22 -2.16 11.39
CA LEU A 135 -10.27 -2.25 9.92
C LEU A 135 -8.85 -2.33 9.31
N ALA A 136 -7.91 -1.51 9.79
CA ALA A 136 -6.52 -1.59 9.35
C ALA A 136 -5.90 -2.97 9.65
N ASN A 137 -6.21 -3.56 10.81
CA ASN A 137 -5.79 -4.92 11.16
C ASN A 137 -6.47 -5.98 10.29
N LEU A 138 -7.77 -5.86 9.99
CA LEU A 138 -8.43 -6.74 9.01
C LEU A 138 -7.75 -6.67 7.64
N ALA A 139 -7.37 -5.47 7.20
CA ALA A 139 -6.63 -5.28 5.96
C ALA A 139 -5.26 -5.98 6.02
N ARG A 140 -4.57 -5.93 7.16
CA ARG A 140 -3.29 -6.63 7.36
C ARG A 140 -3.42 -8.14 7.35
N VAL A 141 -4.51 -8.71 7.88
CA VAL A 141 -4.79 -10.14 7.73
C VAL A 141 -4.86 -10.51 6.25
N VAL A 142 -5.65 -9.77 5.46
CA VAL A 142 -5.72 -10.00 4.00
C VAL A 142 -4.35 -9.79 3.33
N LEU A 143 -3.61 -8.75 3.73
CA LEU A 143 -2.31 -8.42 3.16
C LEU A 143 -1.27 -9.50 3.42
N PHE A 144 -1.20 -10.06 4.63
CA PHE A 144 -0.19 -11.05 5.00
C PHE A 144 -0.60 -12.48 4.67
N ASP A 145 -1.89 -12.80 4.65
CA ASP A 145 -2.35 -14.16 4.36
C ASP A 145 -2.74 -14.35 2.89
N GLN A 146 -3.67 -13.53 2.40
CA GLN A 146 -4.30 -13.75 1.10
C GLN A 146 -3.44 -13.25 -0.07
N ILE A 147 -2.84 -12.06 0.06
CA ILE A 147 -2.03 -11.49 -1.03
C ILE A 147 -0.83 -12.39 -1.41
N PRO A 148 -0.05 -12.96 -0.47
CA PRO A 148 1.03 -13.88 -0.81
C PRO A 148 0.54 -15.16 -1.48
N ARG A 149 -0.60 -15.72 -1.05
CA ARG A 149 -1.21 -16.93 -1.64
C ARG A 149 -1.60 -16.72 -3.11
N ASN A 150 -2.10 -15.53 -3.46
CA ASN A 150 -2.41 -15.16 -4.83
C ASN A 150 -1.15 -14.76 -5.63
N ALA A 151 -0.29 -13.91 -5.08
CA ALA A 151 0.84 -13.32 -5.79
C ALA A 151 1.97 -14.33 -6.05
N PHE A 152 2.22 -15.23 -5.10
CA PHE A 152 3.31 -16.21 -5.09
C PHE A 152 2.82 -17.66 -5.17
N ARG A 153 1.64 -17.87 -5.79
CA ARG A 153 1.00 -19.17 -5.93
C ARG A 153 1.97 -20.27 -6.38
N GLY A 154 1.94 -21.40 -5.67
CA GLY A 154 2.78 -22.57 -5.97
C GLY A 154 4.23 -22.44 -5.51
N THR A 155 4.57 -21.45 -4.67
CA THR A 155 5.91 -21.27 -4.12
C THR A 155 5.88 -21.19 -2.60
N ALA A 156 7.02 -21.48 -1.95
CA ALA A 156 7.14 -21.37 -0.49
C ALA A 156 6.93 -19.93 0.02
N LYS A 157 7.21 -18.91 -0.82
CA LYS A 157 7.02 -17.49 -0.47
C LYS A 157 5.57 -17.11 -0.15
N ALA A 158 4.61 -17.94 -0.55
CA ALA A 158 3.20 -17.75 -0.20
C ALA A 158 2.95 -17.84 1.32
N PHE A 159 3.89 -18.39 2.09
CA PHE A 159 3.76 -18.65 3.53
C PHE A 159 4.72 -17.81 4.39
N ASP A 160 5.58 -16.98 3.80
CA ASP A 160 6.63 -16.22 4.51
C ASP A 160 6.05 -15.24 5.56
N TYR A 161 4.77 -14.86 5.41
CA TYR A 161 4.11 -13.84 6.23
C TYR A 161 3.05 -14.43 7.19
N ASP A 162 2.88 -15.74 7.21
CA ASP A 162 1.82 -16.41 7.99
C ASP A 162 1.93 -16.10 9.50
N GLY A 163 3.16 -15.94 10.03
CA GLY A 163 3.37 -15.55 11.43
C GLY A 163 2.79 -14.17 11.78
N GLN A 164 2.91 -13.20 10.87
CA GLN A 164 2.33 -11.87 11.06
C GLN A 164 0.81 -11.88 10.89
N ALA A 165 0.31 -12.67 9.92
CA ALA A 165 -1.12 -12.87 9.76
C ALA A 165 -1.76 -13.46 11.03
N LEU A 166 -1.09 -14.43 11.66
CA LEU A 166 -1.52 -15.04 12.91
C LEU A 166 -1.55 -14.01 14.06
N GLU A 167 -0.48 -13.23 14.23
CA GLU A 167 -0.40 -12.21 15.29
C GLU A 167 -1.50 -11.14 15.15
N VAL A 168 -1.74 -10.64 13.93
CA VAL A 168 -2.84 -9.68 13.69
C VAL A 168 -4.20 -10.33 13.96
N SER A 169 -4.39 -11.59 13.56
CA SER A 169 -5.64 -12.31 13.78
C SER A 169 -5.94 -12.47 15.27
N ASP A 170 -4.92 -12.76 16.08
CA ASP A 170 -5.05 -12.82 17.54
C ASP A 170 -5.46 -11.47 18.14
N GLN A 171 -4.90 -10.36 17.65
CA GLN A 171 -5.31 -9.02 18.07
C GLN A 171 -6.80 -8.75 17.77
N LEU A 172 -7.30 -9.16 16.60
CA LEU A 172 -8.72 -9.00 16.23
C LEU A 172 -9.67 -9.85 17.08
N LEU A 173 -9.21 -11.03 17.54
CA LEU A 173 -9.96 -11.85 18.48
C LEU A 173 -10.00 -11.19 19.86
N GLN A 174 -8.87 -10.68 20.34
CA GLN A 174 -8.79 -10.02 21.65
C GLN A 174 -9.63 -8.75 21.74
N THR A 175 -9.83 -8.01 20.64
CA THR A 175 -10.71 -6.84 20.58
C THR A 175 -12.20 -7.19 20.45
N GLY A 176 -12.54 -8.47 20.24
CA GLY A 176 -13.89 -8.92 19.90
C GLY A 176 -14.35 -8.47 18.50
N PHE A 177 -13.45 -7.90 17.69
CA PHE A 177 -13.80 -7.43 16.36
C PHE A 177 -14.16 -8.57 15.42
N ALA A 178 -13.52 -9.74 15.57
CA ALA A 178 -13.83 -10.93 14.79
C ALA A 178 -15.32 -11.32 14.90
N ASP A 179 -15.91 -11.21 16.10
CA ASP A 179 -17.33 -11.53 16.32
C ASP A 179 -18.24 -10.59 15.53
N SER A 180 -17.86 -9.31 15.41
CA SER A 180 -18.58 -8.31 14.60
C SER A 180 -18.53 -8.57 13.09
N CYS A 181 -17.61 -9.42 12.63
CA CYS A 181 -17.46 -9.79 11.22
C CYS A 181 -18.19 -11.07 10.86
N SER A 182 -18.71 -11.82 11.84
CA SER A 182 -19.52 -13.00 11.58
C SER A 182 -20.85 -12.60 10.94
N ALA A 183 -21.28 -13.33 9.93
CA ALA A 183 -22.66 -13.23 9.48
C ALA A 183 -23.54 -13.71 10.62
N ALA A 184 -24.51 -12.88 11.04
CA ALA A 184 -25.51 -13.30 12.01
C ALA A 184 -26.10 -14.64 11.53
N GLU A 185 -25.99 -15.67 12.37
CA GLU A 185 -26.54 -17.01 12.12
C GLU A 185 -28.04 -16.99 11.80
#